data_AF-A0A7V3XLL8-F1
#
_entry.id   AF-A0A7V3XLL8-F1
#
_cell.length_a   1.000
_cell.length_b   1.000
_cell.length_c   1.000
_cell.angle_alpha   90.00
_cell.angle_beta   90.00
_cell.angle_gamma   90.00
#
_symmetry.space_group_name_H-M   'P 1'
#
loop_
_entity.id
_entity.type
_entity.pdbx_description
1 polymer ?
#
loop_
_entity_poly.entity_id
_entity_poly.type
_entity_poly.pdbx_seq_one_letter_code
_entity_poly.pdbx_strand_id
1 'polypeptide(L)' 'MSNVRRVAERHAWPVRRLEARLSATEAQGRISGIDVQVVIHGALDDRQLATLRAAADSCRISRALAVPLASRLTLA' A
#
# COMPACT_ATOMS: atom_id res chain seq x y z
N MET A 1 -4.88 -3.42 11.19
CA MET A 1 -3.51 -2.87 11.05
C MET A 1 -2.97 -3.21 9.66
N SER A 2 -2.39 -2.25 8.94
CA SER A 2 -1.75 -2.50 7.63
C SER A 2 -0.45 -3.30 7.78
N ASN A 3 -0.17 -4.20 6.84
CA ASN A 3 1.10 -4.96 6.79
C ASN A 3 2.32 -4.03 6.74
N VAL A 4 2.22 -2.92 6.01
CA VAL A 4 3.28 -1.90 5.90
C VAL A 4 3.63 -1.34 7.27
N ARG A 5 2.61 -0.95 8.05
CA ARG A 5 2.83 -0.41 9.41
C ARG A 5 3.45 -1.44 10.33
N ARG A 6 2.96 -2.67 10.29
CA ARG A 6 3.50 -3.78 11.11
C ARG A 6 4.98 -4.05 10.83
N VAL A 7 5.39 -4.00 9.57
CA VAL A 7 6.80 -4.19 9.18
C VAL A 7 7.65 -3.00 9.63
N ALA A 8 7.20 -1.77 9.38
CA ALA A 8 7.92 -0.58 9.82
C ALA A 8 8.15 -0.55 11.35
N GLU A 9 7.12 -0.87 12.13
CA GLU A 9 7.21 -0.94 13.60
C GLU A 9 8.14 -2.06 14.06
N ARG A 10 8.08 -3.25 13.44
CA ARG A 10 8.98 -4.37 13.78
C ARG A 10 10.45 -4.03 13.58
N HIS A 11 10.77 -3.24 12.55
CA HIS A 11 12.14 -2.82 12.27
C HIS A 11 12.51 -1.48 12.91
N ALA A 12 11.64 -0.89 13.73
CA ALA A 12 11.82 0.43 14.34
C ALA A 12 12.14 1.54 13.31
N TRP A 13 11.55 1.46 12.12
CA TRP A 13 11.78 2.43 11.05
C TRP A 13 11.03 3.74 11.29
N PRO A 14 11.59 4.89 10.85
CA PRO A 14 11.08 6.22 11.17
C PRO A 14 9.87 6.61 10.30
N VAL A 15 8.82 5.79 10.29
CA VAL A 15 7.55 6.08 9.64
C VAL A 15 6.68 6.91 10.57
N ARG A 16 6.56 8.21 10.27
CA ARG A 16 5.75 9.16 11.05
C ARG A 16 4.26 9.02 10.73
N ARG A 17 3.92 8.89 9.45
CA ARG A 17 2.53 8.81 8.97
C ARG A 17 2.43 7.91 7.75
N LEU A 18 1.31 7.21 7.65
CA LEU A 18 0.93 6.41 6.49
C LEU A 18 -0.43 6.91 6.01
N GLU A 19 -0.53 7.21 4.72
CA GLU A 19 -1.79 7.52 4.06
C GLU A 19 -2.06 6.47 2.99
N ALA A 20 -3.33 6.12 2.81
CA ALA A 20 -3.79 5.32 1.70
C ALA A 20 -4.84 6.13 0.94
N ARG A 21 -4.61 6.33 -0.35
CA ARG A 21 -5.58 6.91 -1.28
C ARG A 21 -6.10 5.78 -2.13
N LEU A 22 -7.42 5.63 -2.15
CA LEU A 22 -8.11 4.61 -2.91
C LEU A 22 -8.90 5.29 -4.01
N SER A 23 -8.83 4.73 -5.21
CA SER A 23 -9.67 5.13 -6.33
C SER A 23 -10.25 3.88 -6.96
N ALA A 24 -11.53 3.92 -7.30
CA ALA A 24 -12.20 2.82 -7.99
C ALA A 24 -12.52 3.28 -9.41
N THR A 25 -12.27 2.41 -10.37
CA THR A 25 -12.82 2.55 -11.71
C THR A 25 -14.12 1.76 -11.76
N GLU A 26 -15.18 2.37 -12.28
CA GLU A 26 -16.49 1.73 -12.44
C GLU A 26 -16.84 1.59 -13.91
N ALA A 27 -17.43 0.46 -14.27
CA ALA A 27 -18.02 0.21 -15.58
C ALA A 27 -19.37 -0.48 -15.40
N GLN A 28 -20.41 0.05 -16.05
CA GLN A 28 -21.77 -0.51 -16.01
C GLN A 28 -22.32 -0.72 -14.58
N GLY A 29 -22.03 0.22 -13.66
CA GLY A 29 -22.47 0.16 -12.27
C GLY A 29 -21.75 -0.89 -11.41
N ARG A 30 -20.61 -1.41 -11.89
CA ARG A 30 -19.73 -2.32 -11.13
C ARG A 30 -18.32 -1.78 -11.07
N ILE A 31 -17.64 -2.01 -9.95
CA ILE A 31 -16.20 -1.75 -9.85
C ILE A 31 -15.48 -2.67 -10.82
N SER A 32 -14.73 -2.10 -11.75
CA SER A 32 -13.93 -2.81 -12.76
C SER A 32 -12.44 -2.78 -12.42
N GLY A 33 -12.00 -1.93 -11.50
CA GLY A 33 -10.62 -1.86 -11.04
C GLY A 33 -10.46 -1.00 -9.79
N ILE A 34 -9.40 -1.26 -9.02
CA ILE A 34 -9.06 -0.48 -7.83
C ILE A 34 -7.60 -0.03 -7.92
N ASP A 35 -7.39 1.26 -7.76
CA ASP A 35 -6.07 1.87 -7.62
C ASP A 35 -5.83 2.22 -6.15
N VAL A 36 -4.70 1.78 -5.62
CA VAL A 36 -4.27 2.08 -4.26
C VAL A 36 -2.93 2.79 -4.29
N GLN A 37 -2.89 4.01 -3.76
CA GLN A 37 -1.65 4.74 -3.50
C GLN A 37 -1.39 4.82 -2.00
N VAL A 38 -0.30 4.21 -1.57
CA VAL A 38 0.19 4.31 -0.19
C VAL A 38 1.28 5.38 -0.14
N VAL A 39 1.06 6.41 0.65
CA VAL A 39 2.02 7.49 0.87
C VAL A 39 2.65 7.30 2.24
N ILE A 40 3.98 7.25 2.28
CA ILE A 40 4.75 7.07 3.51
C ILE A 40 5.49 8.35 3.83
N HIS A 41 5.21 8.90 5.01
CA HIS A 41 5.92 10.04 5.55
C HIS A 41 6.97 9.54 6.53
N GLY A 42 8.24 9.56 6.13
CA GLY A 42 9.34 9.07 6.95
C GLY A 42 10.67 9.18 6.23
N ALA A 43 11.76 9.15 7.00
CA ALA A 43 13.11 9.11 6.45
C ALA A 43 13.47 7.65 6.14
N LEU A 44 13.08 7.18 4.96
CA LEU A 44 13.34 5.81 4.52
C LEU A 44 14.37 5.79 3.39
N ASP A 45 15.27 4.83 3.44
CA ASP A 45 16.14 4.50 2.30
C ASP A 45 15.43 3.58 1.29
N ASP A 46 16.03 3.41 0.12
CA ASP A 46 15.45 2.61 -0.97
C ASP A 46 15.24 1.14 -0.59
N ARG A 47 16.11 0.58 0.26
CA ARG A 47 16.00 -0.82 0.71
C ARG A 47 14.83 -1.00 1.66
N GLN A 48 14.64 -0.05 2.58
CA GLN A 48 13.50 0.00 3.48
C GLN A 48 12.20 0.16 2.67
N LEU A 49 12.20 1.07 1.69
CA LEU A 49 11.04 1.28 0.81
C LEU A 49 10.68 0.02 0.02
N ALA A 50 11.66 -0.67 -0.56
CA ALA A 50 11.46 -1.93 -1.27
C ALA A 50 10.87 -3.02 -0.37
N THR A 51 11.31 -3.09 0.89
CA THR A 51 10.77 -4.04 1.86
C THR A 51 9.32 -3.71 2.21
N LEU A 52 8.99 -2.43 2.40
CA LEU A 52 7.61 -2.00 2.63
C LEU A 52 6.71 -2.24 1.42
N ARG A 53 7.24 -2.12 0.20
CA ARG A 53 6.54 -2.48 -1.04
C ARG A 53 6.16 -3.96 -1.06
N ALA A 54 7.12 -4.84 -0.81
CA ALA A 54 6.86 -6.28 -0.71
C ALA A 54 5.84 -6.62 0.39
N ALA A 55 5.89 -5.90 1.52
CA ALA A 55 4.91 -6.06 2.59
C ALA A 55 3.48 -5.63 2.15
N ALA A 56 3.35 -4.56 1.38
CA ALA A 56 2.08 -4.13 0.80
C ALA A 56 1.52 -5.17 -0.19
N ASP A 57 2.36 -5.73 -1.05
CA ASP A 57 1.94 -6.72 -2.06
C ASP A 57 1.56 -8.07 -1.43
N SER A 58 2.04 -8.37 -0.22
CA SER A 58 1.63 -9.54 0.57
C SER A 58 0.25 -9.40 1.24
N CYS A 59 -0.43 -8.27 1.08
CA CYS A 59 -1.75 -8.05 1.66
C CYS A 59 -2.76 -9.08 1.12
N ARG A 60 -3.46 -9.81 2.01
CA ARG A 60 -4.44 -10.81 1.54
C ARG A 60 -5.67 -10.20 0.89
N ILE A 61 -6.02 -8.96 1.23
CA ILE A 61 -7.19 -8.28 0.69
C ILE A 61 -7.05 -8.07 -0.82
N SER A 62 -5.85 -7.74 -1.32
CA SER A 62 -5.63 -7.61 -2.77
C SER A 62 -5.87 -8.92 -3.51
N ARG A 63 -5.64 -10.07 -2.87
CA ARG A 63 -5.90 -11.40 -3.45
C ARG A 63 -7.37 -11.83 -3.39
N ALA A 64 -8.15 -11.23 -2.50
CA ALA A 64 -9.57 -11.54 -2.33
C ALA A 64 -10.45 -10.71 -3.28
N LEU A 65 -9.90 -9.67 -3.91
CA LEU A 65 -10.62 -8.85 -4.86
C LEU A 65 -10.74 -9.57 -6.21
N ALA A 66 -11.97 -9.66 -6.73
CA ALA A 66 -12.25 -10.20 -8.06
C ALA A 66 -11.99 -9.19 -9.20
N VAL A 67 -11.34 -8.07 -8.88
CA VAL A 67 -11.04 -6.98 -9.80
C VAL A 67 -9.54 -6.69 -9.79
N PRO A 68 -8.95 -6.25 -10.90
CA PRO A 68 -7.56 -5.80 -10.94
C PRO A 68 -7.29 -4.77 -9.85
N LEU A 69 -6.16 -4.94 -9.15
CA LEU A 69 -5.68 -4.00 -8.16
C LEU A 69 -4.28 -3.51 -8.54
N ALA A 70 -4.15 -2.21 -8.75
CA ALA A 70 -2.86 -1.56 -8.94
C ALA A 70 -2.42 -0.90 -7.63
N SER A 71 -1.35 -1.42 -7.02
CA SER A 71 -0.73 -0.82 -5.83
C SER A 71 0.50 0.00 -6.19
N ARG A 72 0.57 1.23 -5.67
CA ARG A 72 1.77 2.06 -5.72
C ARG A 72 2.10 2.61 -4.34
N LEU A 73 3.38 2.64 -4.03
CA LEU A 73 3.90 3.10 -2.76
C LEU A 73 4.92 4.21 -3.04
N THR A 74 4.73 5.36 -2.43
CA THR A 74 5.53 6.57 -2.65
C THR A 74 5.95 7.20 -1.32
N LEU A 75 7.15 7.76 -1.28
CA LEU A 75 7.57 8.64 -0.20
C LEU A 75 6.99 10.04 -0.41
N ALA A 76 6.63 10.70 0.69
CA ALA A 76 6.20 12.10 0.72
C ALA A 76 7.29 13.03 1.26
#